data_AF-M1XKL7-F1
#
_entry.id   AF-M1XKL7-F1
#
_cell.length_a   1.000
_cell.length_b   1.000
_cell.length_c   1.000
_cell.angle_alpha   90.00
_cell.angle_beta   90.00
_cell.angle_gamma   90.00
#
_symmetry.space_group_name_H-M   'P 1'
#
loop_
_entity.id
_entity.type
_entity.pdbx_description
1 polymer ?
#
loop_
_entity_poly.entity_id
_entity_poly.type
_entity_poly.pdbx_seq_one_letter_code
_entity_poly.pdbx_strand_id
1 'polypeptide(L)'
;MSWTHKQRITVVAIVVLVVAVPILWQIDDIRATQATEKAQSDLIDQTVLERQTPTDYDGDGIEDSTDKCPTRAETNNGFQDSDGCPDVVETTGAS
;
A
#
# COMPACT_ATOMS: atom_id res chain seq x y z
N MET A 1 55.20 3.00 6.11
CA MET A 1 54.98 4.31 6.78
C MET A 1 54.73 4.08 8.26
N SER A 2 55.71 4.36 9.12
CA SER A 2 55.49 4.36 10.58
C SER A 2 54.61 5.55 10.93
N TRP A 3 53.43 5.28 11.49
CA TRP A 3 52.47 6.31 11.81
C TRP A 3 52.76 6.89 13.18
N THR A 4 52.80 8.23 13.31
CA THR A 4 53.17 8.87 14.58
C THR A 4 52.13 8.55 15.65
N HIS A 5 52.56 8.45 16.92
CA HIS A 5 51.66 8.11 18.03
C HIS A 5 50.46 9.07 18.11
N LYS A 6 50.67 10.35 17.78
CA LYS A 6 49.61 11.35 17.68
C LYS A 6 48.60 11.03 16.59
N GLN A 7 49.07 10.68 15.39
CA GLN A 7 48.18 10.29 14.29
C GLN A 7 47.38 9.03 14.63
N ARG A 8 48.02 8.02 15.23
CA ARG A 8 47.37 6.79 15.74
C ARG A 8 46.21 7.10 16.66
N ILE A 9 46.42 7.99 17.63
CA ILE A 9 45.37 8.43 18.56
C ILE A 9 44.25 9.14 17.79
N THR A 10 44.57 10.01 16.84
CA THR A 10 43.56 10.75 16.08
C THR A 10 42.65 9.84 15.26
N VAL A 11 43.17 8.85 14.53
CA VAL A 11 42.28 7.93 13.77
C VAL A 11 41.53 6.99 14.69
N VAL A 12 42.15 6.50 15.78
CA VAL A 12 41.40 5.68 16.74
C VAL A 12 40.24 6.49 17.33
N ALA A 13 40.45 7.75 17.68
CA ALA A 13 39.39 8.63 18.18
C ALA A 13 38.28 8.88 17.14
N ILE A 14 38.63 9.14 15.87
CA ILE A 14 37.64 9.32 14.80
C ILE A 14 36.84 8.03 14.56
N VAL A 15 37.50 6.87 14.53
CA VAL A 15 36.83 5.57 14.34
C VAL A 15 35.90 5.28 15.51
N VAL A 16 36.31 5.54 16.75
CA VAL A 16 35.44 5.39 17.93
C VAL A 16 34.25 6.36 17.87
N LEU A 17 34.45 7.61 17.44
CA LEU A 17 33.37 8.58 17.29
C LEU A 17 32.37 8.19 16.20
N VAL A 18 32.81 7.62 15.08
CA VAL A 18 31.92 7.27 13.96
C VAL A 18 31.24 5.91 14.16
N VAL A 19 31.85 4.98 14.90
CA VAL A 19 31.31 3.63 15.07
C VAL A 19 30.66 3.44 16.43
N ALA A 20 31.32 3.81 17.52
CA ALA A 20 30.80 3.54 18.86
C ALA A 20 29.70 4.53 19.27
N VAL A 21 29.75 5.78 18.81
CA VAL A 21 28.74 6.79 19.18
C VAL A 21 27.38 6.47 18.55
N PRO A 22 27.24 6.14 17.25
CA PRO A 22 25.92 5.75 16.71
C PRO A 22 25.35 4.49 17.37
N ILE A 23 26.21 3.51 17.68
CA ILE A 23 25.81 2.26 18.34
C ILE A 23 25.34 2.50 19.79
N LEU A 24 26.04 3.34 20.55
CA LEU A 24 25.69 3.64 21.95
C LEU A 24 24.46 4.55 22.07
N TRP A 25 24.12 5.31 21.03
CA TRP A 25 22.96 6.20 20.99
C TRP A 25 21.74 5.60 20.25
N GLN A 26 21.76 4.30 19.94
CA GLN A 26 20.65 3.57 19.30
C GLN A 26 20.21 4.19 17.95
N ILE A 27 21.14 4.80 17.22
CA ILE A 27 20.97 5.27 15.84
C ILE A 27 21.41 4.16 14.87
N ASP A 28 21.08 2.91 15.18
CA ASP A 28 21.26 1.79 14.26
C ASP A 28 19.91 1.14 14.04
N ASP A 29 19.09 1.82 13.23
CA ASP A 29 18.12 1.08 12.43
C ASP A 29 17.74 1.82 11.14
N ILE A 30 18.62 1.80 10.15
CA ILE A 30 18.26 2.17 8.77
C ILE A 30 17.72 0.93 8.01
N ARG A 31 17.88 -0.29 8.55
CA ARG A 31 17.51 -1.53 7.84
C ARG A 31 16.16 -2.14 8.26
N ALA A 32 15.58 -1.75 9.39
CA ALA A 32 14.24 -2.18 9.82
C ALA A 32 13.13 -1.22 9.40
N THR A 33 13.42 0.04 9.06
CA THR A 33 12.41 0.96 8.49
C THR A 33 12.01 0.59 7.06
N GLN A 34 12.88 -0.10 6.31
CA GLN A 34 12.60 -0.53 4.93
C GLN A 34 11.75 -1.81 4.84
N ALA A 35 11.61 -2.57 5.93
CA ALA A 35 10.76 -3.77 5.95
C ALA A 35 9.26 -3.43 6.02
N THR A 36 8.92 -2.26 6.58
CA THR A 36 7.54 -1.75 6.63
C THR A 36 7.08 -1.07 5.35
N GLU A 37 7.98 -0.52 4.53
CA GLU A 37 7.59 0.13 3.26
C GLU A 37 7.28 -0.88 2.15
N LYS A 38 7.97 -2.04 2.12
CA LYS A 38 7.73 -3.06 1.09
C LYS A 38 6.35 -3.71 1.20
N ALA A 39 5.89 -3.99 2.42
CA ALA A 39 4.55 -4.54 2.64
C ALA A 39 3.42 -3.53 2.38
N GLN A 40 3.69 -2.23 2.54
CA GLN A 40 2.72 -1.18 2.28
C GLN A 40 2.49 -0.97 0.77
N SER A 41 3.54 -1.04 -0.06
CA SER A 41 3.42 -0.88 -1.52
C SER A 41 2.65 -2.03 -2.17
N ASP A 42 2.84 -3.27 -1.71
CA ASP A 42 2.19 -4.44 -2.28
C ASP A 42 0.67 -4.47 -1.98
N LEU A 43 0.22 -3.83 -0.90
CA LEU A 43 -1.21 -3.69 -0.57
C LEU A 43 -1.90 -2.60 -1.41
N ILE A 44 -1.15 -1.56 -1.82
CA ILE A 44 -1.69 -0.49 -2.66
C ILE A 44 -1.87 -1.00 -4.10
N ASP A 45 -0.97 -1.87 -4.58
CA ASP A 45 -1.06 -2.43 -5.93
C ASP A 45 -2.27 -3.37 -6.11
N GLN A 46 -2.59 -4.17 -5.08
CA GLN A 46 -3.78 -5.03 -5.08
C GLN A 46 -5.11 -4.25 -5.01
N THR A 47 -5.11 -3.05 -4.42
CA THR A 47 -6.33 -2.23 -4.33
C THR A 47 -6.57 -1.34 -5.54
N VAL A 48 -5.58 -1.22 -6.44
CA VAL A 48 -5.68 -0.40 -7.66
C VAL A 48 -6.02 -1.24 -8.89
N LEU A 49 -5.57 -2.51 -8.97
CA LEU A 49 -5.96 -3.39 -10.07
C LEU A 49 -7.46 -3.71 -10.07
N GLU A 50 -8.08 -3.81 -8.89
CA GLU A 50 -9.47 -4.22 -8.75
C GLU A 50 -10.48 -3.06 -8.80
N ARG A 51 -10.03 -1.80 -8.66
CA ARG A 51 -10.94 -0.68 -8.31
C ARG A 51 -11.04 0.44 -9.35
N GLN A 52 -10.36 0.31 -10.47
CA GLN A 52 -10.46 1.22 -11.62
C GLN A 52 -9.84 0.53 -12.83
N THR A 53 -10.47 -0.54 -13.30
CA THR A 53 -10.36 -0.84 -14.72
C THR A 53 -10.80 0.43 -15.47
N PRO A 54 -10.05 0.95 -16.45
CA PRO A 54 -10.42 2.17 -17.19
C PRO A 54 -11.77 2.13 -17.91
N THR A 55 -12.48 1.00 -17.77
CA THR A 55 -13.67 0.58 -18.47
C THR A 55 -14.74 0.07 -17.50
N ASP A 56 -14.64 0.40 -16.20
CA ASP A 56 -15.69 0.19 -15.20
C ASP A 56 -15.81 1.51 -14.43
N TYR A 57 -16.77 2.34 -14.84
CA TYR A 57 -16.85 3.73 -14.41
C TYR A 57 -17.42 3.90 -13.00
N ASP A 58 -18.32 3.01 -12.56
CA ASP A 58 -18.91 3.05 -11.23
C ASP A 58 -18.33 2.04 -10.24
N GLY A 59 -17.47 1.15 -10.71
CA GLY A 59 -16.62 0.28 -9.89
C GLY A 59 -17.37 -0.89 -9.29
N ASP A 60 -18.42 -1.38 -9.95
CA ASP A 60 -19.20 -2.53 -9.48
C ASP A 60 -18.65 -3.88 -9.96
N GLY A 61 -17.61 -3.87 -10.81
CA GLY A 61 -16.95 -5.05 -11.34
C GLY A 61 -17.49 -5.51 -12.71
N ILE A 62 -18.41 -4.76 -13.32
CA ILE A 62 -18.93 -5.00 -14.67
C ILE A 62 -18.27 -4.00 -15.63
N GLU A 63 -17.86 -4.47 -16.81
CA GLU A 63 -17.28 -3.57 -17.80
C GLU A 63 -18.38 -2.67 -18.39
N ASP A 64 -18.13 -1.37 -18.53
CA ASP A 64 -18.99 -0.34 -19.13
C ASP A 64 -19.58 -0.76 -20.49
N SER A 65 -18.89 -1.65 -21.21
CA SER A 65 -19.30 -2.19 -22.51
C SER A 65 -20.45 -3.20 -22.41
N THR A 66 -20.57 -3.86 -21.26
CA THR A 66 -21.57 -4.89 -20.93
C THR A 66 -22.58 -4.42 -19.88
N ASP A 67 -22.25 -3.36 -19.15
CA ASP A 67 -23.10 -2.71 -18.16
C ASP A 67 -24.23 -1.91 -18.83
N LYS A 68 -25.47 -2.12 -18.37
CA LYS A 68 -26.63 -1.33 -18.79
C LYS A 68 -26.71 0.03 -18.12
N CYS A 69 -26.11 0.20 -16.95
CA CYS A 69 -26.08 1.42 -16.16
C CYS A 69 -24.64 1.84 -15.77
N PRO A 70 -23.76 2.26 -16.72
CA PRO A 70 -22.33 2.58 -16.50
C PRO A 70 -22.01 3.76 -15.57
N THR A 71 -22.97 4.27 -14.81
CA THR A 71 -22.81 5.41 -13.91
C THR A 71 -23.43 5.14 -12.54
N ARG A 72 -23.99 3.95 -12.34
CA ARG A 72 -24.74 3.57 -11.15
C ARG A 72 -24.44 2.11 -10.83
N ALA A 73 -23.57 1.93 -9.86
CA ALA A 73 -23.17 0.61 -9.41
C ALA A 73 -24.36 -0.32 -9.10
N GLU A 74 -24.25 -1.56 -9.55
CA GLU A 74 -25.15 -2.68 -9.26
C GLU A 74 -25.45 -2.82 -7.76
N THR A 75 -26.66 -3.25 -7.44
CA THR A 75 -27.08 -3.55 -6.06
C THR A 75 -27.36 -5.04 -5.93
N ASN A 76 -26.41 -5.77 -5.36
CA ASN A 76 -26.52 -7.21 -5.08
C ASN A 76 -27.65 -7.52 -4.09
N ASN A 77 -28.87 -7.68 -4.60
CA ASN A 77 -30.11 -7.91 -3.84
C ASN A 77 -30.80 -9.21 -4.23
N GLY A 78 -30.22 -10.00 -5.15
CA GLY A 78 -30.75 -11.26 -5.62
C GLY A 78 -31.66 -11.13 -6.85
N PHE A 79 -31.72 -9.96 -7.46
CA PHE A 79 -32.54 -9.69 -8.63
C PHE A 79 -31.71 -8.97 -9.69
N GLN A 80 -31.51 -9.66 -10.82
CA GLN A 80 -30.73 -9.19 -11.97
C GLN A 80 -29.32 -8.66 -11.63
N ASP A 81 -28.65 -9.21 -10.61
CA ASP A 81 -27.32 -8.79 -10.13
C ASP A 81 -26.15 -8.95 -11.14
N SER A 82 -26.43 -9.13 -12.43
CA SER A 82 -25.44 -9.26 -13.50
C SER A 82 -25.72 -8.32 -14.67
N ASP A 83 -26.70 -7.42 -14.55
CA ASP A 83 -27.03 -6.47 -15.60
C ASP A 83 -26.46 -5.07 -15.38
N GLY A 84 -25.85 -4.84 -14.22
CA GLY A 84 -25.11 -3.63 -13.86
C GLY A 84 -26.00 -2.47 -13.44
N CYS A 85 -27.29 -2.72 -13.26
CA CYS A 85 -28.25 -1.68 -12.89
C CYS A 85 -28.75 -1.86 -11.45
N PRO A 86 -28.83 -0.78 -10.65
CA PRO A 86 -29.35 -0.86 -9.30
C PRO A 86 -30.85 -1.16 -9.32
N ASP A 87 -31.20 -2.40 -9.04
CA ASP A 87 -32.57 -2.85 -8.92
C ASP A 87 -33.08 -2.79 -7.47
N VAL A 88 -34.41 -2.86 -7.32
CA VAL A 88 -35.08 -2.94 -6.02
C VAL A 88 -36.00 -4.15 -5.96
N VAL A 89 -35.69 -5.08 -5.06
CA VAL A 89 -36.63 -6.13 -4.65
C VAL A 89 -37.60 -5.54 -3.64
N GLU A 90 -38.70 -4.97 -4.15
CA GLU A 90 -39.85 -4.62 -3.32
C GLU A 90 -40.37 -5.91 -2.66
N THR A 91 -39.99 -6.13 -1.41
CA THR A 91 -40.49 -7.21 -0.57
C THR A 91 -41.95 -6.91 -0.29
N THR A 92 -42.80 -7.29 -1.24
CA THR A 92 -44.23 -7.02 -1.16
C THR A 92 -44.81 -7.82 0.02
N GLY A 93 -45.14 -7.12 1.10
CA GLY A 93 -46.27 -7.48 1.95
C GLY A 93 -46.01 -8.32 3.21
N ALA A 94 -45.10 -7.90 4.09
CA ALA A 94 -45.22 -8.22 5.51
C ALA A 94 -45.76 -7.03 6.31
N SER A 95 -47.01 -6.63 6.03
CA SER A 95 -47.98 -6.04 6.97
C SER A 95 -49.29 -5.73 6.26
#